data_AF-A0A503W4Z0-F1
#
_entry.id   AF-A0A503W4Z0-F1
#
_cell.length_a   1.000
_cell.length_b   1.000
_cell.length_c   1.000
_cell.angle_alpha   90.00
_cell.angle_beta   90.00
_cell.angle_gamma   90.00
#
_symmetry.space_group_name_H-M   'P 1'
#
loop_
_entity.id
_entity.type
_entity.pdbx_description
1 polymer ?
#
loop_
_entity_poly.entity_id
_entity_poly.type
_entity_poly.pdbx_seq_one_letter_code
_entity_poly.pdbx_strand_id
1 'polypeptide(L)'
;MIRFWSPMMIAFVTLTVLALGMSSSYADSCSAIRNQLSSAGRGGGTSPELAQLHRQLAAIQGIERQRKCTAKNSLGGFFNACADLARNRSEVQRRIAAASNSGRDMSGLRARFVALGCAPAAKRAAAKTQSVSVTAPAARATGAGNAMLFCVRLSDGYFFPAPKSQFAGSDDVKDMADQCRYICDEPGVDLYTLSDVSLETEKMVALDTRKPYTDLPTAFRYRDDVNFKACDLKRYYSRVAELRARTVTPTNMTNAIIPLPSAKPDLGSVAAIPAADAEASGAAQHQSVEAGKRPVRIVGPAFFPAE
;
A
#
# COMPACT_ATOMS: atom_id res chain seq x y z
N MET A 1 -29.57 -72.62 -31.98
CA MET A 1 -29.21 -71.71 -30.85
C MET A 1 -28.38 -70.51 -31.32
N ILE A 2 -28.76 -69.79 -32.39
CA ILE A 2 -27.93 -68.67 -32.94
C ILE A 2 -28.71 -67.34 -33.07
N ARG A 3 -30.02 -67.32 -32.82
CA ARG A 3 -30.87 -66.14 -33.08
C ARG A 3 -30.96 -65.11 -31.94
N PHE A 4 -30.45 -65.42 -30.74
CA PHE A 4 -30.54 -64.52 -29.58
C PHE A 4 -29.29 -63.65 -29.36
N TRP A 5 -28.18 -63.91 -30.06
CA TRP A 5 -26.93 -63.18 -29.85
C TRP A 5 -26.87 -61.84 -30.59
N SER A 6 -27.61 -61.72 -31.71
CA SER A 6 -27.66 -60.49 -32.50
C SER A 6 -28.34 -59.30 -31.79
N PRO A 7 -29.51 -59.44 -31.11
CA PRO A 7 -30.13 -58.30 -30.43
C PRO A 7 -29.36 -57.87 -29.18
N MET A 8 -28.69 -58.81 -28.50
CA MET A 8 -27.92 -58.53 -27.29
C MET A 8 -26.64 -57.74 -27.59
N MET A 9 -25.95 -58.05 -28.69
CA MET A 9 -24.77 -57.28 -29.12
C MET A 9 -25.14 -55.88 -29.61
N ILE A 10 -26.27 -55.73 -30.32
CA ILE A 10 -26.74 -54.40 -30.76
C ILE A 10 -27.12 -53.53 -29.55
N ALA A 11 -27.78 -54.10 -28.53
CA ALA A 11 -28.11 -53.38 -27.30
C ALA A 11 -26.85 -52.96 -26.51
N PHE A 12 -25.80 -53.80 -26.48
CA PHE A 12 -24.53 -53.45 -25.85
C PHE A 12 -23.78 -52.34 -26.59
N VAL A 13 -23.83 -52.34 -27.93
CA VAL A 13 -23.18 -51.29 -28.74
C VAL A 13 -23.93 -49.96 -28.61
N THR A 14 -25.26 -49.95 -28.57
CA THR A 14 -26.00 -48.69 -28.36
C THR A 14 -25.87 -48.15 -26.95
N LEU A 15 -25.79 -49.02 -25.93
CA LEU A 15 -25.59 -48.61 -24.54
C LEU A 15 -24.17 -48.07 -24.29
N THR A 16 -23.16 -48.59 -24.99
CA THR A 16 -21.78 -48.09 -24.88
C THR A 16 -21.58 -46.77 -25.62
N VAL A 17 -22.26 -46.55 -26.75
CA VAL A 17 -22.17 -45.26 -27.49
C VAL A 17 -22.86 -44.11 -26.73
N LEU A 18 -23.93 -44.36 -25.97
CA LEU A 18 -24.58 -43.32 -25.16
C LEU A 18 -23.73 -42.86 -23.96
N ALA A 19 -22.85 -43.71 -23.44
CA ALA A 19 -22.04 -43.39 -22.25
C ALA A 19 -20.83 -42.48 -22.53
N LEU A 20 -20.36 -42.38 -23.80
CA LEU A 20 -19.20 -41.56 -24.16
C LEU A 20 -19.54 -40.15 -24.65
N GLY A 21 -20.83 -39.79 -24.78
CA GLY A 21 -21.26 -38.51 -25.35
C GLY A 21 -21.36 -37.31 -24.40
N MET A 22 -21.16 -37.46 -23.08
CA MET A 22 -21.53 -36.42 -22.09
C MET A 22 -20.37 -35.57 -21.54
N SER A 23 -19.13 -35.74 -22.03
CA SER A 23 -17.95 -35.11 -21.42
C SER A 23 -17.38 -33.92 -22.19
N SER A 24 -17.82 -33.64 -23.43
CA SER A 24 -17.19 -32.60 -24.27
C SER A 24 -17.68 -31.17 -23.99
N SER A 25 -18.88 -30.98 -23.43
CA SER A 25 -19.46 -29.64 -23.21
C SER A 25 -18.78 -28.84 -22.07
N TYR A 26 -18.16 -29.52 -21.11
CA TYR A 26 -17.49 -28.86 -19.98
C TYR A 26 -16.09 -28.33 -20.32
N ALA A 27 -15.42 -28.86 -21.35
CA ALA A 27 -14.09 -28.43 -21.74
C ALA A 27 -14.05 -26.97 -22.25
N ASP A 28 -15.08 -26.57 -23.02
CA ASP A 28 -15.20 -25.20 -23.55
C ASP A 28 -15.54 -24.19 -22.45
N SER A 29 -16.40 -24.55 -21.49
CA SER A 29 -16.74 -23.67 -20.37
C SER A 29 -15.56 -23.45 -19.41
N CYS A 30 -14.76 -24.51 -19.16
CA CYS A 30 -13.54 -24.38 -18.37
C CYS A 30 -12.51 -23.45 -19.03
N SER A 31 -12.30 -23.55 -20.34
CA SER A 31 -11.34 -22.71 -21.05
C SER A 31 -11.78 -21.24 -21.12
N ALA A 32 -13.08 -21.00 -21.35
CA ALA A 32 -13.65 -19.65 -21.35
C ALA A 32 -13.52 -18.95 -20.00
N ILE A 33 -13.86 -19.64 -18.90
CA ILE A 33 -13.72 -19.09 -17.54
C ILE A 33 -12.24 -18.91 -17.17
N ARG A 34 -11.35 -19.82 -17.60
CA ARG A 34 -9.91 -19.68 -17.40
C ARG A 34 -9.35 -18.44 -18.11
N ASN A 35 -9.79 -18.19 -19.34
CA ASN A 35 -9.39 -17.00 -20.09
C ASN A 35 -9.88 -15.71 -19.40
N GLN A 36 -11.11 -15.69 -18.89
CA GLN A 36 -11.65 -14.58 -18.09
C GLN A 36 -10.89 -14.36 -16.77
N LEU A 37 -10.51 -15.45 -16.08
CA LEU A 37 -9.72 -15.37 -14.84
C LEU A 37 -8.30 -14.85 -15.11
N SER A 38 -7.73 -15.17 -16.27
CA SER A 38 -6.38 -14.73 -16.68
C SER A 38 -6.34 -13.28 -17.18
N SER A 39 -7.37 -12.82 -17.88
CA SER A 39 -7.47 -11.42 -18.34
C SER A 39 -7.75 -10.47 -17.17
N ALA A 40 -8.57 -10.89 -16.21
CA ALA A 40 -8.84 -10.13 -15.00
C ALA A 40 -7.74 -10.26 -13.93
N GLY A 41 -7.01 -11.38 -13.89
CA GLY A 41 -5.90 -11.63 -12.96
C GLY A 41 -4.63 -10.80 -13.22
N ARG A 42 -4.46 -10.27 -14.44
CA ARG A 42 -3.37 -9.31 -14.76
C ARG A 42 -3.52 -7.95 -14.05
N GLY A 43 -4.66 -7.68 -13.41
CA GLY A 43 -4.92 -6.50 -12.58
C GLY A 43 -4.84 -6.75 -11.07
N GLY A 44 -4.18 -7.83 -10.62
CA GLY A 44 -4.14 -8.26 -9.21
C GLY A 44 -3.20 -7.50 -8.26
N GLY A 45 -2.52 -6.46 -8.72
CA GLY A 45 -1.99 -5.42 -7.83
C GLY A 45 -3.09 -4.42 -7.53
N THR A 46 -3.05 -3.69 -6.41
CA THR A 46 -3.94 -2.54 -6.17
C THR A 46 -4.01 -1.72 -7.45
N SER A 47 -5.14 -1.76 -8.16
CA SER A 47 -5.17 -1.18 -9.50
C SER A 47 -4.76 0.28 -9.37
N PRO A 48 -3.79 0.77 -10.18
CA PRO A 48 -3.32 2.14 -10.06
C PRO A 48 -4.50 3.12 -10.13
N GLU A 49 -5.56 2.74 -10.85
CA GLU A 49 -6.83 3.44 -10.91
C GLU A 49 -7.60 3.49 -9.57
N LEU A 50 -7.71 2.39 -8.82
CA LEU A 50 -8.37 2.41 -7.50
C LEU A 50 -7.56 3.24 -6.50
N ALA A 51 -6.23 3.14 -6.55
CA ALA A 51 -5.36 4.00 -5.75
C ALA A 51 -5.50 5.49 -6.13
N GLN A 52 -5.66 5.81 -7.42
CA GLN A 52 -5.93 7.17 -7.90
C GLN A 52 -7.29 7.69 -7.42
N LEU A 53 -8.35 6.88 -7.51
CA LEU A 53 -9.68 7.25 -7.02
C LEU A 53 -9.69 7.51 -5.51
N HIS A 54 -8.94 6.73 -4.73
CA HIS A 54 -8.79 6.96 -3.29
C HIS A 54 -8.08 8.29 -2.99
N ARG A 55 -7.02 8.63 -3.75
CA ARG A 55 -6.35 9.94 -3.62
C ARG A 55 -7.28 11.09 -4.00
N GLN A 56 -8.08 10.92 -5.04
CA GLN A 56 -9.06 11.91 -5.48
C GLN A 56 -10.12 12.15 -4.40
N LEU A 57 -10.61 11.08 -3.77
CA LEU A 57 -11.55 11.19 -2.65
C LEU A 57 -10.94 11.93 -1.45
N ALA A 58 -9.69 11.64 -1.10
CA ALA A 58 -8.97 12.35 -0.04
C ALA A 58 -8.77 13.85 -0.37
N ALA A 59 -8.48 14.18 -1.62
CA ALA A 59 -8.35 15.57 -2.07
C ALA A 59 -9.68 16.32 -1.95
N ILE A 60 -10.80 15.72 -2.37
CA ILE A 60 -12.15 16.32 -2.25
C ILE A 60 -12.49 16.54 -0.77
N GLN A 61 -12.23 15.56 0.10
CA GLN A 61 -12.44 15.70 1.54
C GLN A 61 -11.58 16.80 2.17
N GLY A 62 -10.37 17.01 1.66
CA GLY A 62 -9.50 18.12 2.06
C GLY A 62 -10.13 19.48 1.75
N ILE A 63 -10.68 19.64 0.54
CA ILE A 63 -11.35 20.89 0.11
C ILE A 63 -12.64 21.12 0.90
N GLU A 64 -13.41 20.06 1.17
CA GLU A 64 -14.62 20.14 2.01
C GLU A 64 -14.31 20.68 3.41
N ARG A 65 -13.20 20.22 4.04
CA ARG A 65 -12.75 20.69 5.35
C ARG A 65 -12.30 22.15 5.30
N GLN A 66 -11.53 22.54 4.27
CA GLN A 66 -11.06 23.92 4.09
C GLN A 66 -12.22 24.90 3.94
N ARG A 67 -13.24 24.53 3.17
CA ARG A 67 -14.41 25.38 2.92
C ARG A 67 -15.53 25.22 3.97
N LYS A 68 -15.29 24.44 5.03
CA LYS A 68 -16.28 24.11 6.08
C LYS A 68 -17.63 23.71 5.47
N CYS A 69 -17.59 22.92 4.40
CA CYS A 69 -18.80 22.44 3.75
C CYS A 69 -19.52 21.48 4.70
N THR A 70 -20.75 21.84 5.08
CA THR A 70 -21.64 21.02 5.90
C THR A 70 -22.89 20.66 5.10
N ALA A 71 -23.62 19.62 5.52
CA ALA A 71 -24.86 19.21 4.88
C ALA A 71 -25.93 20.32 4.80
N LYS A 72 -25.84 21.35 5.67
CA LYS A 72 -26.71 22.52 5.65
C LYS A 72 -26.30 23.54 4.59
N ASN A 73 -24.99 23.71 4.36
CA ASN A 73 -24.44 24.65 3.36
C ASN A 73 -24.45 24.10 1.92
N SER A 74 -24.79 22.82 1.73
CA SER A 74 -24.96 22.21 0.41
C SER A 74 -26.36 22.36 -0.18
N LEU A 75 -27.31 23.02 0.52
CA LEU A 75 -28.73 23.01 0.19
C LEU A 75 -29.32 24.29 -0.45
N GLY A 76 -28.55 25.35 -0.75
CA GLY A 76 -29.16 26.62 -1.17
C GLY A 76 -28.39 27.44 -2.21
N GLY A 77 -28.89 27.54 -3.46
CA GLY A 77 -28.35 28.39 -4.53
C GLY A 77 -27.95 27.65 -5.82
N PHE A 78 -28.00 28.34 -6.96
CA PHE A 78 -27.68 27.78 -8.28
C PHE A 78 -26.16 27.54 -8.48
N PHE A 79 -25.30 28.24 -7.72
CA PHE A 79 -23.83 28.10 -7.76
C PHE A 79 -23.26 27.74 -6.38
N ASN A 80 -23.48 26.51 -5.93
CA ASN A 80 -22.93 26.03 -4.66
C ASN A 80 -21.70 25.17 -4.85
N ALA A 81 -20.53 25.72 -4.51
CA ALA A 81 -19.28 24.96 -4.45
C ALA A 81 -19.39 23.73 -3.53
N CYS A 82 -20.11 23.82 -2.41
CA CYS A 82 -20.31 22.69 -1.49
C CYS A 82 -21.24 21.61 -2.06
N ALA A 83 -22.25 21.99 -2.86
CA ALA A 83 -23.14 21.03 -3.51
C ALA A 83 -22.41 20.29 -4.65
N ASP A 84 -21.56 21.01 -5.39
CA ASP A 84 -20.72 20.42 -6.45
C ASP A 84 -19.68 19.44 -5.88
N LEU A 85 -19.00 19.82 -4.78
CA LEU A 85 -18.08 18.93 -4.07
C LEU A 85 -18.79 17.65 -3.56
N ALA A 86 -20.00 17.77 -3.03
CA ALA A 86 -20.79 16.62 -2.58
C ALA A 86 -21.18 15.70 -3.75
N ARG A 87 -21.54 16.25 -4.91
CA ARG A 87 -21.79 15.47 -6.14
C ARG A 87 -20.54 14.74 -6.60
N ASN A 88 -19.41 15.44 -6.71
CA ASN A 88 -18.13 14.86 -7.11
C ASN A 88 -17.67 13.75 -6.15
N ARG A 89 -17.83 13.95 -4.84
CA ARG A 89 -17.56 12.93 -3.82
C ARG A 89 -18.40 11.68 -4.05
N SER A 90 -19.72 11.84 -4.25
CA SER A 90 -20.62 10.71 -4.46
C SER A 90 -20.31 9.95 -5.76
N GLU A 91 -19.87 10.65 -6.81
CA GLU A 91 -19.46 10.05 -8.07
C GLU A 91 -18.19 9.21 -7.91
N VAL A 92 -17.14 9.77 -7.28
CA VAL A 92 -15.90 9.04 -7.02
C VAL A 92 -16.16 7.82 -6.14
N GLN A 93 -17.03 7.94 -5.12
CA GLN A 93 -17.44 6.81 -4.29
C GLN A 93 -18.14 5.71 -5.10
N ARG A 94 -19.01 6.06 -6.05
CA ARG A 94 -19.65 5.07 -6.95
C ARG A 94 -18.63 4.38 -7.85
N ARG A 95 -17.63 5.11 -8.36
CA ARG A 95 -16.56 4.53 -9.18
C ARG A 95 -15.70 3.55 -8.38
N ILE A 96 -15.38 3.87 -7.13
CA ILE A 96 -14.69 2.95 -6.20
C ILE A 96 -15.54 1.71 -5.91
N ALA A 97 -16.85 1.87 -5.70
CA ALA A 97 -17.76 0.75 -5.49
C ALA A 97 -17.86 -0.15 -6.73
N ALA A 98 -17.91 0.43 -7.93
CA ALA A 98 -17.91 -0.33 -9.19
C ALA A 98 -16.58 -1.07 -9.40
N ALA A 99 -15.45 -0.40 -9.15
CA ALA A 99 -14.11 -0.98 -9.28
C ALA A 99 -13.79 -2.03 -8.20
N SER A 100 -14.48 -2.02 -7.04
CA SER A 100 -14.35 -3.08 -6.03
C SER A 100 -15.28 -4.28 -6.29
N ASN A 101 -16.43 -4.06 -6.95
CA ASN A 101 -17.34 -5.12 -7.37
C ASN A 101 -16.76 -5.99 -8.49
N SER A 102 -15.91 -5.45 -9.38
CA SER A 102 -15.17 -6.27 -10.35
C SER A 102 -14.25 -7.32 -9.69
N GLY A 103 -13.76 -7.05 -8.47
CA GLY A 103 -13.04 -8.03 -7.64
C GLY A 103 -13.96 -9.12 -7.03
N ARG A 104 -15.25 -8.82 -6.83
CA ARG A 104 -16.25 -9.81 -6.40
C ARG A 104 -16.67 -10.73 -7.54
N ASP A 105 -16.75 -10.19 -8.76
CA ASP A 105 -16.98 -11.00 -9.98
C ASP A 105 -15.87 -12.03 -10.16
N MET A 106 -14.61 -11.68 -9.84
CA MET A 106 -13.49 -12.62 -9.82
C MET A 106 -13.65 -13.76 -8.81
N SER A 107 -14.18 -13.46 -7.62
CA SER A 107 -14.47 -14.49 -6.61
C SER A 107 -15.62 -15.40 -7.04
N GLY A 108 -16.64 -14.84 -7.69
CA GLY A 108 -17.75 -15.60 -8.27
C GLY A 108 -17.33 -16.48 -9.46
N LEU A 109 -16.48 -15.95 -10.36
CA LEU A 109 -15.87 -16.68 -11.47
C LEU A 109 -15.00 -17.85 -10.95
N ARG A 110 -14.21 -17.62 -9.89
CA ARG A 110 -13.40 -18.66 -9.25
C ARG A 110 -14.27 -19.73 -8.59
N ALA A 111 -15.37 -19.36 -7.93
CA ALA A 111 -16.31 -20.32 -7.34
C ALA A 111 -16.97 -21.19 -8.41
N ARG A 112 -17.40 -20.60 -9.53
CA ARG A 112 -17.96 -21.33 -10.69
C ARG A 112 -16.92 -22.25 -11.33
N PHE A 113 -15.67 -21.80 -11.46
CA PHE A 113 -14.57 -22.60 -11.99
C PHE A 113 -14.30 -23.86 -11.16
N VAL A 114 -14.41 -23.76 -9.82
CA VAL A 114 -14.29 -24.91 -8.92
C VAL A 114 -15.53 -25.79 -8.95
N ALA A 115 -16.73 -25.21 -8.98
CA ALA A 115 -18.00 -25.94 -9.04
C ALA A 115 -18.13 -26.79 -10.32
N LEU A 116 -17.56 -26.32 -11.43
CA LEU A 116 -17.51 -27.04 -12.71
C LEU A 116 -16.39 -28.10 -12.76
N GLY A 117 -15.60 -28.28 -11.69
CA GLY A 117 -14.52 -29.26 -11.65
C GLY A 117 -13.32 -28.91 -12.53
N CYS A 118 -13.20 -27.67 -13.01
CA CYS A 118 -12.14 -27.21 -13.91
C CYS A 118 -10.79 -26.96 -13.21
N ALA A 119 -10.75 -27.04 -11.87
CA ALA A 119 -9.53 -26.88 -11.10
C ALA A 119 -8.57 -28.04 -11.41
N PRO A 120 -7.28 -27.78 -11.68
CA PRO A 120 -6.33 -28.88 -11.87
C PRO A 120 -6.34 -29.72 -10.59
N ALA A 121 -6.54 -31.03 -10.75
CA ALA A 121 -6.33 -31.98 -9.67
C ALA A 121 -4.87 -31.81 -9.20
N ALA A 122 -4.67 -31.03 -8.14
CA ALA A 122 -3.41 -31.01 -7.44
C ALA A 122 -3.10 -32.45 -7.09
N LYS A 123 -1.99 -32.98 -7.61
CA LYS A 123 -1.50 -34.33 -7.31
C LYS A 123 -1.54 -34.49 -5.79
N ARG A 124 -2.46 -35.33 -5.32
CA ARG A 124 -2.60 -35.73 -3.92
C ARG A 124 -1.30 -36.43 -3.52
N ALA A 125 -0.38 -35.72 -2.88
CA ALA A 125 0.61 -36.36 -2.04
C ALA A 125 -0.16 -37.04 -0.89
N ALA A 126 0.13 -38.33 -0.69
CA ALA A 126 -0.59 -39.22 0.20
C ALA A 126 -0.68 -38.66 1.63
N ALA A 127 -1.92 -38.59 2.13
CA ALA A 127 -2.21 -38.33 3.52
C ALA A 127 -1.87 -39.58 4.35
N LYS A 128 -0.95 -39.45 5.30
CA LYS A 128 -0.92 -40.30 6.49
C LYS A 128 -1.57 -39.54 7.63
N THR A 129 -2.68 -40.09 8.09
CA THR A 129 -3.49 -39.68 9.24
C THR A 129 -2.63 -39.52 10.49
N GLN A 130 -2.71 -38.37 11.16
CA GLN A 130 -2.86 -38.30 12.61
C GLN A 130 -3.35 -36.90 13.02
N SER A 131 -4.56 -36.91 13.56
CA SER A 131 -5.26 -35.89 14.31
C SER A 131 -4.51 -35.45 15.56
N VAL A 132 -4.36 -34.14 15.78
CA VAL A 132 -4.84 -33.45 17.00
C VAL A 132 -5.14 -32.00 16.63
N SER A 133 -6.35 -31.58 16.97
CA SER A 133 -6.89 -30.24 16.91
C SER A 133 -6.22 -29.30 17.91
N VAL A 134 -5.68 -28.18 17.44
CA VAL A 134 -5.72 -26.91 18.18
C VAL A 134 -6.15 -25.83 17.21
N THR A 135 -7.30 -25.25 17.51
CA THR A 135 -7.94 -24.12 16.83
C THR A 135 -7.01 -22.91 16.88
N ALA A 136 -6.47 -22.52 15.72
CA ALA A 136 -5.91 -21.19 15.52
C ALA A 136 -6.52 -20.62 14.23
N PRO A 137 -7.06 -19.39 14.24
CA PRO A 137 -7.64 -18.82 13.03
C PRO A 137 -6.52 -18.64 12.02
N ALA A 138 -6.68 -19.26 10.85
CA ALA A 138 -5.86 -19.04 9.69
C ALA A 138 -6.03 -17.58 9.24
N ALA A 139 -5.26 -16.68 9.85
CA ALA A 139 -4.99 -15.38 9.28
C ALA A 139 -4.19 -15.63 7.99
N ARG A 140 -4.91 -15.63 6.88
CA ARG A 140 -4.35 -15.27 5.58
C ARG A 140 -3.42 -14.08 5.82
N ALA A 141 -2.19 -14.15 5.32
CA ALA A 141 -1.36 -12.98 5.06
C ALA A 141 -2.07 -12.15 3.96
N THR A 142 -3.15 -11.52 4.35
CA THR A 142 -3.98 -10.59 3.58
C THR A 142 -3.82 -9.26 4.29
N GLY A 143 -3.23 -8.30 3.59
CA GLY A 143 -3.27 -6.90 3.99
C GLY A 143 -2.35 -6.58 5.15
N ALA A 144 -1.15 -6.12 4.81
CA ALA A 144 -0.31 -5.28 5.65
C ALA A 144 -1.10 -4.00 6.06
N GLY A 145 -1.91 -4.10 7.10
CA GLY A 145 -2.53 -2.95 7.75
C GLY A 145 -1.71 -2.41 8.92
N ASN A 146 -0.93 -3.27 9.55
CA ASN A 146 -0.26 -2.97 10.82
C ASN A 146 0.80 -4.02 11.23
N ALA A 147 1.19 -4.93 10.35
CA ALA A 147 2.21 -5.91 10.69
C ALA A 147 3.60 -5.25 10.66
N MET A 148 4.36 -5.34 11.76
CA MET A 148 5.71 -4.79 11.86
C MET A 148 6.74 -5.90 11.70
N LEU A 149 7.76 -5.65 10.87
CA LEU A 149 8.87 -6.58 10.69
C LEU A 149 10.06 -6.26 11.59
N PHE A 150 10.68 -7.31 12.11
CA PHE A 150 11.84 -7.29 12.98
C PHE A 150 12.92 -8.20 12.43
N CYS A 151 14.15 -7.70 12.43
CA CYS A 151 15.32 -8.49 12.11
C CYS A 151 15.90 -9.08 13.38
N VAL A 152 16.11 -10.39 13.38
CA VAL A 152 16.56 -11.15 14.55
C VAL A 152 17.85 -11.88 14.19
N ARG A 153 18.91 -11.65 14.96
CA ARG A 153 20.16 -12.39 14.87
C ARG A 153 20.02 -13.74 15.58
N LEU A 154 20.29 -14.82 14.86
CA LEU A 154 20.15 -16.19 15.37
C LEU A 154 21.21 -16.56 16.41
N SER A 155 22.37 -15.89 16.40
CA SER A 155 23.51 -16.20 17.26
C SER A 155 23.28 -15.85 18.74
N ASP A 156 22.55 -14.77 19.01
CA ASP A 156 22.32 -14.22 20.36
C ASP A 156 20.87 -13.77 20.62
N GLY A 157 19.99 -13.92 19.64
CA GLY A 157 18.60 -13.47 19.72
C GLY A 157 18.44 -11.94 19.69
N TYR A 158 19.46 -11.17 19.32
CA TYR A 158 19.29 -9.71 19.25
C TYR A 158 18.31 -9.34 18.15
N PHE A 159 17.37 -8.43 18.45
CA PHE A 159 16.36 -8.01 17.49
C PHE A 159 16.23 -6.48 17.40
N PHE A 160 15.90 -6.00 16.20
CA PHE A 160 15.64 -4.59 15.93
C PHE A 160 14.59 -4.43 14.80
N PRO A 161 13.88 -3.28 14.72
CA PRO A 161 12.93 -3.04 13.64
C PRO A 161 13.60 -3.05 12.28
N ALA A 162 13.07 -3.83 11.34
CA ALA A 162 13.64 -3.94 9.99
C ALA A 162 13.58 -2.58 9.26
N PRO A 163 14.56 -2.27 8.37
CA PRO A 163 14.44 -1.10 7.51
C PRO A 163 13.17 -1.19 6.66
N LYS A 164 12.38 -0.11 6.62
CA LYS A 164 11.07 -0.09 5.96
C LYS A 164 10.05 -1.08 6.55
N SER A 165 10.17 -1.46 7.82
CA SER A 165 9.26 -2.39 8.51
C SER A 165 7.77 -2.03 8.40
N GLN A 166 7.45 -0.74 8.30
CA GLN A 166 6.08 -0.22 8.19
C GLN A 166 5.50 -0.27 6.76
N PHE A 167 6.33 -0.53 5.74
CA PHE A 167 5.94 -0.51 4.32
C PHE A 167 6.23 -1.84 3.61
N ALA A 168 6.56 -2.88 4.36
CA ALA A 168 6.98 -4.14 3.77
C ALA A 168 5.84 -4.81 3.00
N GLY A 169 5.95 -4.82 1.66
CA GLY A 169 5.19 -5.74 0.83
C GLY A 169 5.76 -7.17 0.93
N SER A 170 5.01 -8.16 0.42
CA SER A 170 5.49 -9.55 0.35
C SER A 170 6.77 -9.69 -0.49
N ASP A 171 6.94 -8.80 -1.47
CA ASP A 171 8.01 -8.91 -2.47
C ASP A 171 9.34 -8.34 -1.96
N ASP A 172 9.31 -7.49 -0.93
CA ASP A 172 10.48 -6.83 -0.35
C ASP A 172 11.17 -7.64 0.77
N VAL A 173 10.58 -8.76 1.19
CA VAL A 173 11.02 -9.55 2.36
C VAL A 173 12.47 -10.02 2.22
N LYS A 174 12.84 -10.46 1.00
CA LYS A 174 14.21 -10.94 0.72
C LYS A 174 15.23 -9.80 0.81
N ASP A 175 14.92 -8.66 0.21
CA ASP A 175 15.80 -7.49 0.22
C ASP A 175 15.97 -6.95 1.65
N MET A 176 14.93 -7.02 2.49
CA MET A 176 15.01 -6.66 3.90
C MET A 176 15.92 -7.61 4.69
N ALA A 177 15.82 -8.92 4.46
CA ALA A 177 16.72 -9.89 5.09
C ALA A 177 18.19 -9.59 4.74
N ASP A 178 18.47 -9.26 3.47
CA ASP A 178 19.83 -8.93 3.02
C ASP A 178 20.33 -7.60 3.62
N GLN A 179 19.46 -6.59 3.77
CA GLN A 179 19.79 -5.36 4.49
C GLN A 179 20.13 -5.63 5.96
N CYS A 180 19.39 -6.52 6.62
CA CYS A 180 19.63 -6.84 8.01
C CYS A 180 20.94 -7.63 8.23
N ARG A 181 21.28 -8.53 7.30
CA ARG A 181 22.61 -9.17 7.27
C ARG A 181 23.72 -8.15 7.12
N TYR A 182 23.54 -7.15 6.26
CA TYR A 182 24.49 -6.06 6.08
C TYR A 182 24.62 -5.18 7.34
N ILE A 183 23.52 -4.88 8.04
CA ILE A 183 23.52 -4.08 9.28
C ILE A 183 24.26 -4.79 10.42
N CYS A 184 24.11 -6.11 10.54
CA CYS A 184 24.78 -6.90 11.57
C CYS A 184 26.18 -7.39 11.18
N ASP A 185 26.63 -7.16 9.94
CA ASP A 185 27.85 -7.73 9.35
C ASP A 185 27.92 -9.27 9.52
N GLU A 186 26.77 -9.96 9.56
CA GLU A 186 26.67 -11.39 9.84
C GLU A 186 25.55 -12.05 9.01
N PRO A 187 25.77 -13.27 8.47
CA PRO A 187 24.75 -13.93 7.64
C PRO A 187 23.61 -14.56 8.46
N GLY A 188 23.83 -14.86 9.74
CA GLY A 188 22.90 -15.54 10.65
C GLY A 188 21.77 -14.63 11.16
N VAL A 189 21.04 -13.99 10.25
CA VAL A 189 19.93 -13.09 10.56
C VAL A 189 18.68 -13.54 9.80
N ASP A 190 17.59 -13.67 10.55
CA ASP A 190 16.27 -14.05 10.05
C ASP A 190 15.24 -12.93 10.30
N LEU A 191 14.15 -12.96 9.53
CA LEU A 191 13.10 -11.96 9.58
C LEU A 191 11.86 -12.50 10.32
N TYR A 192 11.39 -11.72 11.28
CA TYR A 192 10.22 -12.01 12.10
C TYR A 192 9.15 -10.95 11.86
N THR A 193 7.89 -11.36 11.93
CA THR A 193 6.74 -10.49 11.81
C THR A 193 5.94 -10.47 13.09
N LEU A 194 5.47 -9.28 13.46
CA LEU A 194 4.51 -9.06 14.51
C LEU A 194 3.20 -8.59 13.88
N SER A 195 2.17 -9.43 13.91
CA SER A 195 0.90 -9.19 13.21
C SER A 195 0.12 -8.00 13.78
N ASP A 196 0.29 -7.70 15.07
CA ASP A 196 -0.36 -6.59 15.75
C ASP A 196 0.64 -5.88 16.67
N VAL A 197 0.82 -4.59 16.42
CA VAL A 197 1.75 -3.69 17.12
C VAL A 197 1.43 -3.56 18.60
N SER A 198 0.20 -3.88 19.00
CA SER A 198 -0.24 -3.85 20.40
C SER A 198 0.31 -5.02 21.21
N LEU A 199 0.77 -6.09 20.55
CA LEU A 199 1.41 -7.22 21.23
C LEU A 199 2.87 -6.91 21.53
N GLU A 200 3.38 -7.60 22.56
CA GLU A 200 4.79 -7.58 22.90
C GLU A 200 5.64 -8.20 21.79
N THR A 201 6.86 -7.69 21.61
CA THR A 201 7.81 -8.19 20.61
C THR A 201 8.16 -9.66 20.82
N GLU A 202 7.95 -10.21 22.02
CA GLU A 202 8.16 -11.63 22.32
C GLU A 202 7.24 -12.56 21.52
N LYS A 203 6.08 -12.07 21.09
CA LYS A 203 5.09 -12.82 20.31
C LYS A 203 5.33 -12.75 18.80
N MET A 204 6.48 -12.22 18.36
CA MET A 204 6.83 -12.20 16.95
C MET A 204 7.07 -13.62 16.42
N VAL A 205 6.80 -13.82 15.13
CA VAL A 205 6.84 -15.13 14.47
C VAL A 205 7.79 -15.07 13.27
N ALA A 206 8.67 -16.04 13.12
CA ALA A 206 9.59 -16.14 12.00
C ALA A 206 8.81 -16.27 10.68
N LEU A 207 9.20 -15.51 9.65
CA LEU A 207 8.51 -15.58 8.36
C LEU A 207 8.71 -16.93 7.66
N ASP A 208 9.91 -17.47 7.71
CA ASP A 208 10.27 -18.70 6.99
C ASP A 208 9.77 -19.96 7.70
N THR A 209 10.04 -20.07 9.00
CA THR A 209 9.75 -21.29 9.78
C THR A 209 8.41 -21.24 10.51
N ARG A 210 7.78 -20.06 10.61
CA ARG A 210 6.58 -19.80 11.43
C ARG A 210 6.70 -20.19 12.89
N LYS A 211 7.92 -20.27 13.40
CA LYS A 211 8.16 -20.48 14.82
C LYS A 211 8.11 -19.16 15.57
N PRO A 212 7.51 -19.11 16.77
CA PRO A 212 7.58 -17.92 17.60
C PRO A 212 9.03 -17.66 18.01
N TYR A 213 9.34 -16.40 18.29
CA TYR A 213 10.67 -15.98 18.70
C TYR A 213 11.13 -16.64 20.00
N THR A 214 10.20 -16.93 20.93
CA THR A 214 10.49 -17.66 22.17
C THR A 214 11.01 -19.09 21.96
N ASP A 215 10.76 -19.70 20.80
CA ASP A 215 11.24 -21.05 20.48
C ASP A 215 12.70 -21.05 20.00
N LEU A 216 13.28 -19.87 19.75
CA LEU A 216 14.68 -19.75 19.39
C LEU A 216 15.54 -20.04 20.65
N PRO A 217 16.50 -20.98 20.61
CA PRO A 217 17.31 -21.34 21.79
C PRO A 217 18.18 -20.19 22.28
N THR A 218 18.41 -19.19 21.42
CA THR A 218 19.18 -17.98 21.72
C THR A 218 18.29 -16.77 22.02
N ALA A 219 16.97 -16.94 22.11
CA ALA A 219 16.06 -15.85 22.43
C ALA A 219 16.48 -15.11 23.71
N PHE A 220 16.52 -13.78 23.62
CA PHE A 220 16.85 -12.85 24.72
C PHE A 220 18.27 -12.95 25.29
N ARG A 221 19.14 -13.84 24.80
CA ARG A 221 20.51 -14.00 25.34
C ARG A 221 21.32 -12.71 25.33
N TYR A 222 21.09 -11.86 24.34
CA TYR A 222 21.73 -10.55 24.24
C TYR A 222 21.49 -9.61 25.45
N ARG A 223 20.43 -9.84 26.25
CA ARG A 223 20.12 -9.02 27.43
C ARG A 223 21.03 -9.33 28.61
N ASP A 224 21.52 -10.56 28.69
CA ASP A 224 22.33 -11.07 29.81
C ASP A 224 23.83 -11.16 29.46
N ASP A 225 24.20 -10.90 28.20
CA ASP A 225 25.57 -10.99 27.71
C ASP A 225 26.37 -9.71 27.99
N VAL A 226 27.48 -9.85 28.70
CA VAL A 226 28.44 -8.76 29.00
C VAL A 226 29.24 -8.31 27.78
N ASN A 227 29.41 -9.16 26.76
CA ASN A 227 30.14 -8.84 25.52
C ASN A 227 29.18 -8.57 24.35
N PHE A 228 27.95 -8.14 24.64
CA PHE A 228 26.95 -7.87 23.62
C PHE A 228 27.40 -6.79 22.62
N LYS A 229 27.41 -7.15 21.34
CA LYS A 229 27.63 -6.24 20.22
C LYS A 229 26.32 -6.02 19.46
N ALA A 230 25.72 -4.85 19.62
CA ALA A 230 24.56 -4.43 18.83
C ALA A 230 24.91 -4.28 17.34
N CYS A 231 23.93 -4.49 16.46
CA CYS A 231 24.11 -4.24 15.04
C CYS A 231 24.22 -2.73 14.74
N ASP A 232 25.05 -2.34 13.78
CA ASP A 232 25.38 -0.93 13.52
C ASP A 232 24.37 -0.27 12.56
N LEU A 233 23.20 0.07 13.10
CA LEU A 233 22.16 0.80 12.40
C LEU A 233 22.64 2.20 11.96
N LYS A 234 23.52 2.83 12.74
CA LYS A 234 24.02 4.18 12.46
C LYS A 234 24.85 4.18 11.17
N ARG A 235 25.73 3.20 10.99
CA ARG A 235 26.50 3.01 9.76
C ARG A 235 25.59 2.83 8.56
N TYR A 236 24.55 1.99 8.69
CA TYR A 236 23.58 1.81 7.62
C TYR A 236 22.87 3.12 7.23
N TYR A 237 22.29 3.84 8.19
CA TYR A 237 21.60 5.11 7.91
C TYR A 237 22.54 6.19 7.35
N SER A 238 23.79 6.27 7.83
CA SER A 238 24.77 7.22 7.29
C SER A 238 25.09 6.94 5.81
N ARG A 239 25.22 5.66 5.44
CA ARG A 239 25.47 5.25 4.04
C ARG A 239 24.24 5.50 3.16
N VAL A 240 23.04 5.21 3.65
CA VAL A 240 21.80 5.53 2.93
C VAL A 240 21.64 7.04 2.73
N ALA A 241 21.98 7.84 3.75
CA ALA A 241 21.96 9.30 3.66
C ALA A 241 22.99 9.82 2.65
N GLU A 242 24.21 9.27 2.62
CA GLU A 242 25.24 9.61 1.64
C GLU A 242 24.80 9.28 0.21
N LEU A 243 24.27 8.08 -0.02
CA LEU A 243 23.75 7.67 -1.33
C LEU A 243 22.59 8.57 -1.76
N ARG A 244 21.66 8.88 -0.86
CA ARG A 244 20.56 9.80 -1.13
C ARG A 244 21.07 11.20 -1.45
N ALA A 245 22.08 11.69 -0.73
CA ALA A 245 22.70 12.98 -1.00
C ALA A 245 23.30 12.99 -2.40
N ARG A 246 24.06 11.96 -2.80
CA ARG A 246 24.61 11.83 -4.17
C ARG A 246 23.53 11.77 -5.26
N THR A 247 22.35 11.25 -4.96
CA THR A 247 21.23 11.24 -5.92
C THR A 247 20.55 12.60 -6.06
N VAL A 248 20.53 13.39 -4.98
CA VAL A 248 19.86 14.71 -4.94
C VAL A 248 20.80 15.85 -5.34
N THR A 249 22.09 15.75 -5.04
CA THR A 249 23.11 16.69 -5.52
C THR A 249 23.70 16.14 -6.81
N PRO A 250 23.41 16.75 -7.98
CA PRO A 250 24.05 16.32 -9.21
C PRO A 250 25.56 16.47 -9.06
N THR A 251 26.32 15.42 -9.36
CA THR A 251 27.79 15.45 -9.38
C THR A 251 28.34 16.51 -10.35
N ASN A 252 27.51 16.96 -11.29
CA ASN A 252 27.80 18.04 -12.22
C ASN A 252 27.15 19.35 -11.72
N MET A 253 27.89 20.11 -10.89
CA MET A 253 27.47 21.40 -10.34
C MET A 253 27.69 22.58 -11.30
N THR A 254 28.10 22.33 -12.54
CA THR A 254 28.53 23.36 -13.51
C THR A 254 27.44 24.40 -13.83
N ASN A 255 26.17 24.05 -13.61
CA ASN A 255 25.01 24.94 -13.82
C ASN A 255 24.11 25.11 -12.58
N ALA A 256 24.56 24.69 -11.40
CA ALA A 256 23.77 24.80 -10.18
C ALA A 256 23.95 26.19 -9.54
N ILE A 257 22.97 27.07 -9.75
CA ILE A 257 22.91 28.37 -9.06
C ILE A 257 22.37 28.10 -7.65
N ILE A 258 23.27 27.94 -6.68
CA ILE A 258 22.91 27.82 -5.26
C ILE A 258 22.80 29.25 -4.71
N PRO A 259 21.59 29.76 -4.41
CA PRO A 259 21.47 31.08 -3.79
C PRO A 259 22.08 31.00 -2.39
N LEU A 260 23.17 31.73 -2.20
CA LEU A 260 23.82 31.88 -0.90
C LEU A 260 22.87 32.65 0.03
N PRO A 261 22.65 32.19 1.27
CA PRO A 261 21.86 32.96 2.23
C PRO A 261 22.56 34.30 2.48
N SER A 262 21.89 35.39 2.13
CA SER A 262 22.36 36.73 2.45
C SER A 262 22.39 36.94 3.95
N ALA A 263 23.35 37.74 4.44
CA ALA A 263 23.48 38.08 5.85
C ALA A 263 22.15 38.58 6.43
N LYS A 264 21.86 38.18 7.67
CA LYS A 264 20.69 38.63 8.43
C LYS A 264 20.65 40.16 8.39
N PRO A 265 19.55 40.79 7.93
CA PRO A 265 19.44 42.24 7.93
C PRO A 265 19.56 42.73 9.37
N ASP A 266 20.44 43.70 9.59
CA ASP A 266 20.70 44.27 10.91
C ASP A 266 19.47 45.07 11.32
N LEU A 267 18.77 44.62 12.37
CA LEU A 267 17.60 45.31 12.94
C LEU A 267 18.07 46.49 13.82
N GLY A 268 18.92 47.34 13.27
CA GLY A 268 19.25 48.63 13.86
C GLY A 268 18.00 49.51 13.85
N SER A 269 17.55 49.89 15.05
CA SER A 269 16.49 50.88 15.35
C SER A 269 15.00 50.48 15.27
N VAL A 270 14.61 49.33 15.82
CA VAL A 270 13.18 49.11 16.25
C VAL A 270 13.05 48.98 17.78
N ALA A 271 14.04 49.49 18.52
CA ALA A 271 13.99 49.61 19.97
C ALA A 271 14.04 51.09 20.38
N ALA A 272 13.06 51.87 19.92
CA ALA A 272 12.70 53.13 20.55
C ALA A 272 11.18 53.16 20.58
N ILE A 273 10.60 52.84 21.75
CA ILE A 273 9.21 53.10 22.05
C ILE A 273 9.16 54.57 22.50
N PRO A 274 8.58 55.52 21.75
CA PRO A 274 8.22 56.80 22.33
C PRO A 274 6.96 56.57 23.15
N ALA A 275 7.01 56.92 24.43
CA ALA A 275 5.82 57.04 25.25
C ALA A 275 4.85 58.03 24.59
N ALA A 276 3.56 57.70 24.70
CA ALA A 276 2.44 58.49 24.22
C ALA A 276 2.52 59.94 24.70
N ASP A 277 2.24 60.88 23.79
CA ASP A 277 1.31 61.99 24.00
C ASP A 277 1.02 62.72 22.67
N ALA A 278 -0.27 62.90 22.39
CA ALA A 278 -0.90 63.80 21.40
C ALA A 278 -0.89 63.45 19.89
N GLU A 279 -2.05 63.67 19.29
CA GLU A 279 -2.55 63.26 17.97
C GLU A 279 -1.94 64.04 16.78
N ALA A 280 -1.72 63.36 15.64
CA ALA A 280 -2.23 63.74 14.29
C ALA A 280 -1.66 62.86 13.16
N SER A 281 -2.57 62.46 12.25
CA SER A 281 -2.46 61.71 11.00
C SER A 281 -1.06 61.50 10.37
N GLY A 282 -0.57 60.25 10.41
CA GLY A 282 0.59 59.79 9.67
C GLY A 282 0.23 59.28 8.28
N ALA A 283 0.59 60.03 7.24
CA ALA A 283 0.50 59.63 5.85
C ALA A 283 1.37 58.40 5.56
N ALA A 284 0.72 57.29 5.21
CA ALA A 284 1.37 56.16 4.56
C ALA A 284 1.86 56.61 3.17
N GLN A 285 3.16 56.85 3.02
CA GLN A 285 3.75 57.00 1.70
C GLN A 285 3.76 55.64 1.00
N HIS A 286 2.74 55.42 0.18
CA HIS A 286 2.76 54.48 -0.92
C HIS A 286 3.95 54.82 -1.82
N GLN A 287 5.02 54.03 -1.78
CA GLN A 287 5.92 53.98 -2.92
C GLN A 287 5.17 53.26 -4.04
N SER A 288 4.52 54.07 -4.88
CA SER A 288 3.99 53.72 -6.18
C SER A 288 5.08 52.99 -6.97
N VAL A 289 4.93 51.69 -7.13
CA VAL A 289 5.68 50.95 -8.13
C VAL A 289 5.13 51.41 -9.48
N GLU A 290 5.90 52.29 -10.11
CA GLU A 290 5.69 52.81 -11.46
C GLU A 290 5.16 51.68 -12.38
N ALA A 291 3.96 51.89 -12.91
CA ALA A 291 3.28 50.98 -13.83
C ALA A 291 4.00 50.98 -15.20
N GLY A 292 5.17 50.36 -15.25
CA GLY A 292 5.86 50.04 -16.49
C GLY A 292 5.02 49.06 -17.31
N LYS A 293 4.52 49.54 -18.46
CA LYS A 293 3.72 48.84 -19.48
C LYS A 293 4.23 47.42 -19.77
N ARG A 294 3.78 46.44 -19.00
CA ARG A 294 3.91 45.01 -19.34
C ARG A 294 2.50 44.48 -19.57
N PRO A 295 2.17 43.99 -20.78
CA PRO A 295 0.84 43.44 -21.05
C PRO A 295 0.70 42.09 -20.34
N VAL A 296 0.34 42.13 -19.05
CA VAL A 296 -0.02 40.95 -18.28
C VAL A 296 -1.51 40.71 -18.49
N ARG A 297 -1.85 39.58 -19.12
CA ARG A 297 -3.24 39.18 -19.33
C ARG A 297 -3.78 38.63 -18.01
N ILE A 298 -4.49 39.46 -17.27
CA ILE A 298 -5.18 39.06 -16.04
C ILE A 298 -6.43 38.28 -16.47
N VAL A 299 -6.40 36.96 -16.28
CA VAL A 299 -7.56 36.08 -16.43
C VAL A 299 -8.02 35.64 -15.05
N GLY A 300 -8.97 36.37 -14.50
CA GLY A 300 -9.60 36.07 -13.22
C GLY A 300 -10.36 37.28 -12.66
N PRO A 301 -11.47 37.09 -11.94
CA PRO A 301 -12.22 38.20 -11.37
C PRO A 301 -11.35 38.96 -10.35
N ALA A 302 -11.33 40.28 -10.46
CA ALA A 302 -10.60 41.16 -9.56
C ALA A 302 -11.30 41.19 -8.20
N PHE A 303 -10.67 40.60 -7.18
CA PHE A 303 -11.18 40.55 -5.80
C PHE A 303 -10.65 41.70 -4.94
N PHE A 304 -10.57 42.92 -5.48
CA PHE A 304 -10.25 44.10 -4.68
C PHE A 304 -11.42 45.07 -4.74
N PRO A 305 -12.03 45.46 -3.61
CA PRO A 305 -13.01 46.53 -3.60
C PRO A 305 -12.32 47.84 -3.96
N ALA A 306 -12.95 48.61 -4.86
CA ALA A 306 -12.57 50.00 -5.07
C ALA A 306 -13.06 50.80 -3.86
N GLU A 307 -12.16 51.58 -3.26
CA GLU A 307 -12.58 52.74 -2.47
C GLU A 307 -13.15 53.83 -3.39
#